data_AF-A0A5C6PSZ6-F1
#
_entry.id   AF-A0A5C6PSZ6-F1
#
_cell.length_a   1.000
_cell.length_b   1.000
_cell.length_c   1.000
_cell.angle_alpha   90.00
_cell.angle_beta   90.00
_cell.angle_gamma   90.00
#
_symmetry.space_group_name_H-M   'P 1'
#
loop_
_entity.id
_entity.type
_entity.pdbx_description
1 polymer ?
#
loop_
_entity_poly.entity_id
_entity_poly.type
_entity_poly.pdbx_seq_one_letter_code
_entity_poly.pdbx_strand_id
1 'polypeptide(L)'
;MCQLSFTYFKSALSNIPAVPDRERRVQQILPDLRSVVVLDDRPPGMFSLEEVMQLGSSRHLQQLRDQQRNLSCDDPIKILFTSGTTGFPKAVTLSHFNVINNSNLFGIRNEYDRRSDVRIGIPVPMFHCFAGVLAGITMAVHGASLVFPSAEYKLKVLLDTLLDERCTVLFGTPTIFVDIINYQHLNKYDLSSVYGGEIHIDMED
;
A
#
# COMPACT_ATOMS: atom_id res chain seq x y z
N MET A 1 18.60 17.58 5.93
CA MET A 1 17.31 17.17 6.52
C MET A 1 16.59 16.36 5.44
N CYS A 2 16.80 15.04 5.42
CA CYS A 2 16.21 14.16 4.40
C CYS A 2 15.15 13.33 5.11
N GLN A 3 13.92 13.85 5.17
CA GLN A 3 12.77 13.02 5.48
C GLN A 3 12.51 12.18 4.23
N LEU A 4 12.89 10.90 4.27
CA LEU A 4 12.48 9.92 3.28
C LEU A 4 10.98 9.65 3.47
N SER A 5 10.15 10.59 3.03
CA SER A 5 8.74 10.31 2.78
C SER A 5 8.68 9.46 1.52
N PHE A 6 8.33 8.18 1.66
CA PHE A 6 7.99 7.32 0.54
C PHE A 6 6.65 7.80 -0.05
N THR A 7 6.70 8.86 -0.86
CA THR A 7 5.56 9.29 -1.66
C THR A 7 5.52 8.42 -2.91
N TYR A 8 4.51 7.54 -3.00
CA TYR A 8 4.27 6.74 -4.20
C TYR A 8 3.72 7.66 -5.30
N PHE A 9 4.62 8.24 -6.10
CA PHE A 9 4.33 9.22 -7.16
C PHE A 9 3.84 8.56 -8.45
N LYS A 10 2.87 7.63 -8.39
CA LYS A 10 2.40 6.94 -9.60
C LYS A 10 1.64 7.88 -10.54
N SER A 11 0.76 8.76 -10.04
CA SER A 11 -0.10 9.59 -10.91
C SER A 11 0.59 10.78 -11.58
N ALA A 12 1.51 11.47 -10.90
CA ALA A 12 2.18 12.61 -11.52
C ALA A 12 3.19 12.19 -12.59
N LEU A 13 3.82 11.01 -12.44
CA LEU A 13 4.72 10.47 -13.45
C LEU A 13 3.97 9.74 -14.58
N SER A 14 2.83 9.10 -14.32
CA SER A 14 2.03 8.43 -15.36
C SER A 14 1.29 9.40 -16.29
N ASN A 15 0.98 10.61 -15.81
CA ASN A 15 0.38 11.68 -16.62
C ASN A 15 1.42 12.48 -17.41
N ILE A 16 2.70 12.16 -17.28
CA ILE A 16 3.74 12.63 -18.19
C ILE A 16 3.84 11.55 -19.27
N PRO A 17 3.22 11.75 -20.46
CA PRO A 17 3.33 10.79 -21.55
C PRO A 17 4.79 10.42 -21.80
N ALA A 18 5.03 9.22 -22.35
CA ALA A 18 6.36 8.77 -22.77
C ALA A 18 6.90 9.68 -23.88
N VAL A 19 7.44 10.83 -23.48
CA VAL A 19 8.07 11.82 -24.34
C VAL A 19 9.58 11.70 -24.10
N PRO A 20 10.41 11.77 -25.14
CA PRO A 20 11.84 12.06 -24.97
C PRO A 20 12.00 13.31 -24.07
N ASP A 21 13.02 13.40 -23.23
CA ASP A 21 13.24 14.51 -22.25
C ASP A 21 12.40 14.51 -20.96
N ARG A 22 11.90 13.34 -20.51
CA ARG A 22 11.17 13.18 -19.23
C ARG A 22 11.89 13.82 -18.03
N GLU A 23 13.21 13.71 -17.97
CA GLU A 23 14.03 14.25 -16.87
C GLU A 23 14.04 15.78 -16.81
N ARG A 24 14.24 16.45 -17.96
CA ARG A 24 14.27 17.92 -18.05
C ARG A 24 12.93 18.52 -17.67
N ARG A 25 11.83 17.91 -18.11
CA ARG A 25 10.47 18.36 -17.77
C ARG A 25 10.17 18.20 -16.29
N VAL A 26 10.57 17.07 -15.69
CA VAL A 26 10.38 16.84 -14.26
C VAL A 26 11.17 17.86 -13.42
N GLN A 27 12.42 18.17 -13.77
CA GLN A 27 13.22 19.19 -13.07
C GLN A 27 12.67 20.61 -13.22
N GLN A 28 12.07 20.94 -14.37
CA GLN A 28 11.41 22.23 -14.57
C GLN A 28 10.13 22.39 -13.74
N ILE A 29 9.37 21.31 -13.57
CA ILE A 29 8.12 21.31 -12.80
C ILE A 29 8.38 21.17 -11.29
N LEU A 30 9.44 20.47 -10.91
CA LEU A 30 9.82 20.19 -9.52
C LEU A 30 11.27 20.64 -9.27
N PRO A 31 11.54 21.96 -9.13
CA PRO A 31 12.89 22.50 -9.03
C PRO A 31 13.65 22.03 -7.78
N ASP A 32 12.92 21.63 -6.75
CA ASP A 32 13.49 21.08 -5.51
C ASP A 32 13.71 19.57 -5.55
N LEU A 33 13.31 18.88 -6.63
CA LEU A 33 13.48 17.43 -6.75
C LEU A 33 14.96 17.09 -6.96
N ARG A 34 15.57 16.44 -5.97
CA ARG A 34 16.99 16.11 -5.98
C ARG A 34 17.32 14.75 -6.59
N SER A 35 16.44 13.78 -6.39
CA SER A 35 16.68 12.38 -6.77
C SER A 35 15.36 11.69 -7.10
N VAL A 36 15.40 10.75 -8.05
CA VAL A 36 14.31 9.83 -8.36
C VAL A 36 14.82 8.42 -8.18
N VAL A 37 14.08 7.62 -7.40
CA VAL A 37 14.34 6.20 -7.20
C VAL A 37 13.19 5.42 -7.82
N VAL A 38 13.50 4.46 -8.69
CA VAL A 38 12.51 3.62 -9.38
C VAL A 38 12.58 2.16 -8.91
N LEU A 39 11.44 1.48 -8.92
CA LEU A 39 11.33 0.05 -8.57
C LEU A 39 11.49 -0.87 -9.78
N ASP A 40 11.32 -0.33 -10.99
CA ASP A 40 11.32 -1.07 -12.26
C ASP A 40 12.56 -0.70 -13.11
N ASP A 41 12.47 -0.82 -14.43
CA ASP A 41 13.50 -0.44 -15.40
C ASP A 41 14.05 0.97 -15.10
N ARG A 42 15.37 1.06 -15.01
CA ARG A 42 16.11 2.28 -14.64
C ARG A 42 16.37 3.16 -15.86
N PRO A 43 15.68 4.31 -16.02
CA PRO A 43 16.03 5.26 -17.07
C PRO A 43 17.37 5.95 -16.73
N PRO A 44 18.06 6.55 -17.73
CA PRO A 44 19.18 7.45 -17.47
C PRO A 44 18.81 8.51 -16.42
N GLY A 45 19.79 8.87 -15.58
CA GLY A 45 19.68 9.90 -14.52
C GLY A 45 18.78 9.58 -13.32
N MET A 46 18.24 8.37 -13.23
CA MET A 46 17.52 7.84 -12.06
C MET A 46 18.32 6.73 -11.36
N PHE A 47 17.99 6.48 -10.09
CA PHE A 47 18.51 5.35 -9.32
C PHE A 47 17.50 4.21 -9.32
N SER A 48 17.97 2.98 -9.47
CA SER A 48 17.17 1.81 -9.09
C SER A 48 17.12 1.69 -7.56
N LEU A 49 16.07 1.07 -7.03
CA LEU A 49 16.00 0.78 -5.59
C LEU A 49 17.18 -0.09 -5.14
N GLU A 50 17.59 -1.06 -5.94
CA GLU A 50 18.72 -1.94 -5.61
C GLU A 50 20.02 -1.16 -5.41
N GLU A 51 20.35 -0.23 -6.32
CA GLU A 51 21.52 0.64 -6.19
C GLU A 51 21.46 1.44 -4.88
N VAL A 52 20.30 2.03 -4.56
CA VAL A 52 20.15 2.80 -3.32
C VAL A 52 20.33 1.93 -2.07
N MET A 53 19.80 0.71 -2.10
CA MET A 53 19.93 -0.24 -0.98
C MET A 53 21.39 -0.66 -0.75
N GLN A 54 22.18 -0.79 -1.82
CA GLN A 54 23.61 -1.13 -1.73
C GLN A 54 24.48 0.03 -1.20
N LEU A 55 24.01 1.28 -1.30
CA LEU A 55 24.69 2.45 -0.72
C LEU A 55 24.56 2.53 0.82
N GLY A 56 23.71 1.69 1.41
CA GLY A 56 23.53 1.60 2.86
C GLY A 56 24.84 1.24 3.58
N SER A 57 25.13 1.94 4.69
CA SER A 57 26.29 1.65 5.54
C SER A 57 25.90 1.74 7.02
N SER A 58 26.76 1.23 7.91
CA SER A 58 26.56 1.34 9.37
C SER A 58 26.41 2.80 9.82
N ARG A 59 27.12 3.74 9.17
CA ARG A 59 26.96 5.18 9.41
C ARG A 59 25.57 5.67 9.04
N HIS A 60 25.02 5.25 7.89
CA HIS A 60 23.67 5.61 7.46
C HIS A 60 22.60 5.06 8.43
N LEU A 61 22.80 3.84 8.94
CA LEU A 61 21.91 3.25 9.95
C LEU A 61 21.96 4.03 11.28
N GLN A 62 23.13 4.51 11.70
CA GLN A 62 23.23 5.35 12.89
C GLN A 62 22.51 6.69 12.69
N GLN A 63 22.69 7.33 11.53
CA GLN A 63 21.98 8.57 11.20
C GLN A 63 20.45 8.38 11.22
N LEU A 64 19.96 7.26 10.66
CA LEU A 64 18.53 6.92 10.72
C LEU A 64 18.03 6.85 12.17
N ARG A 65 18.75 6.15 13.04
CA ARG A 65 18.39 6.02 14.47
C ARG A 65 18.39 7.37 15.19
N ASP A 66 19.36 8.22 14.90
CA ASP A 66 19.44 9.55 15.49
C ASP A 66 18.28 10.44 15.02
N GLN A 67 17.90 10.35 13.73
CA GLN A 67 16.74 11.06 13.21
C GLN A 67 15.41 10.54 13.78
N GLN A 68 15.26 9.23 13.95
CA GLN A 68 14.05 8.63 14.53
C GLN A 68 13.72 9.19 15.92
N ARG A 69 14.74 9.56 16.72
CA ARG A 69 14.54 10.15 18.05
C ARG A 69 13.93 11.56 18.03
N ASN A 70 14.02 12.25 16.89
CA ASN A 70 13.55 13.63 16.73
C ASN A 70 12.22 13.71 15.94
N LEU A 71 11.67 12.57 15.50
CA LEU A 71 10.39 12.54 14.79
C LEU A 71 9.22 12.71 15.77
N SER A 72 8.26 13.56 15.38
CA SER A 72 6.97 13.66 16.04
C SER A 72 5.97 12.69 15.42
N CYS A 73 4.99 12.22 16.20
CA CYS A 73 3.89 11.44 15.64
C CYS A 73 2.96 12.27 14.73
N ASP A 74 3.04 13.60 14.80
CA ASP A 74 2.31 14.50 13.92
C ASP A 74 3.04 14.79 12.60
N ASP A 75 4.29 14.33 12.44
CA ASP A 75 5.04 14.52 11.22
C ASP A 75 4.41 13.79 10.03
N PRO A 76 4.47 14.37 8.81
CA PRO A 76 4.01 13.72 7.58
C PRO A 76 4.80 12.45 7.24
N ILE A 77 4.09 11.39 6.83
CA ILE A 77 4.68 10.07 6.48
C ILE A 77 4.28 9.63 5.08
N LYS A 78 3.09 10.03 4.63
CA LYS A 78 2.52 9.57 3.36
C LYS A 78 1.66 10.65 2.74
N ILE A 79 1.77 10.79 1.42
CA ILE A 79 0.86 11.61 0.62
C ILE A 79 0.10 10.65 -0.29
N LEU A 80 -1.22 10.72 -0.26
CA LEU A 80 -2.11 9.95 -1.12
C LEU A 80 -2.94 10.90 -1.97
N PHE A 81 -3.15 10.56 -3.22
CA PHE A 81 -4.04 11.31 -4.10
C PHE A 81 -5.41 10.65 -4.12
N THR A 82 -6.45 11.46 -3.97
CA THR A 82 -7.84 11.02 -4.13
C THR A 82 -8.40 11.61 -5.43
N SER A 83 -9.35 10.92 -6.07
CA SER A 83 -10.00 11.38 -7.31
C SER A 83 -10.61 12.78 -7.15
N GLY A 84 -11.19 13.05 -5.98
CA GLY A 84 -11.77 14.35 -5.62
C GLY A 84 -13.06 14.64 -6.38
N THR A 85 -14.13 15.01 -5.67
CA THR A 85 -15.46 15.30 -6.26
C THR A 85 -15.50 16.52 -7.19
N THR A 86 -14.38 17.21 -7.39
CA THR A 86 -14.27 18.48 -8.16
C THR A 86 -13.26 18.40 -9.31
N GLY A 87 -12.99 17.20 -9.84
CA GLY A 87 -12.27 16.99 -11.12
C GLY A 87 -10.74 16.88 -11.04
N PHE A 88 -10.06 17.61 -10.13
CA PHE A 88 -8.61 17.49 -9.95
C PHE A 88 -8.24 16.62 -8.74
N PRO A 89 -7.29 15.67 -8.88
CA PRO A 89 -6.84 14.85 -7.77
C PRO A 89 -6.31 15.70 -6.61
N LYS A 90 -6.78 15.46 -5.39
CA LYS A 90 -6.36 16.18 -4.20
C LYS A 90 -5.32 15.37 -3.44
N ALA A 91 -4.21 16.02 -3.08
CA ALA A 91 -3.21 15.43 -2.21
C ALA A 91 -3.68 15.47 -0.75
N VAL A 92 -3.72 14.31 -0.11
CA VAL A 92 -4.00 14.14 1.31
C VAL A 92 -2.72 13.74 2.01
N THR A 93 -2.28 14.56 2.96
CA THR A 93 -1.10 14.30 3.78
C THR A 93 -1.50 13.55 5.05
N LEU A 94 -0.88 12.41 5.29
CA LEU A 94 -1.09 11.56 6.46
C LEU A 94 0.10 11.66 7.43
N SER A 95 -0.19 11.74 8.73
CA SER A 95 0.77 11.72 9.83
C SER A 95 0.89 10.33 10.44
N HIS A 96 1.94 10.09 11.24
CA HIS A 96 2.13 8.81 11.92
C HIS A 96 0.94 8.50 12.85
N PHE A 97 0.52 9.52 13.60
CA PHE A 97 -0.58 9.42 14.55
C PHE A 97 -1.87 8.96 13.86
N ASN A 98 -2.23 9.56 12.73
CA ASN A 98 -3.51 9.26 12.11
C ASN A 98 -3.56 7.84 11.51
N VAL A 99 -2.49 7.38 10.86
CA VAL A 99 -2.47 6.04 10.25
C VAL A 99 -2.42 4.94 11.30
N ILE A 100 -1.63 5.13 12.36
CA ILE A 100 -1.51 4.15 13.45
C ILE A 100 -2.81 4.10 14.25
N ASN A 101 -3.35 5.24 14.64
CA ASN A 101 -4.57 5.28 15.45
C ASN A 101 -5.77 4.71 14.70
N ASN A 102 -5.94 5.05 13.42
CA ASN A 102 -7.02 4.48 12.60
C ASN A 102 -6.89 2.95 12.47
N SER A 103 -5.69 2.45 12.18
CA SER A 103 -5.42 1.02 12.02
C SER A 103 -5.54 0.24 13.32
N ASN A 104 -5.18 0.86 14.45
CA ASN A 104 -5.36 0.29 15.77
C ASN A 104 -6.85 0.11 16.10
N LEU A 105 -7.64 1.18 15.96
CA LEU A 105 -9.09 1.16 16.20
C LEU A 105 -9.81 0.20 15.27
N PHE A 106 -9.38 0.14 14.00
CA PHE A 106 -9.89 -0.83 13.04
C PHE A 106 -9.63 -2.28 13.48
N GLY A 107 -8.40 -2.59 13.90
CA GLY A 107 -8.06 -3.94 14.36
C GLY A 107 -8.81 -4.33 15.64
N ILE A 108 -8.95 -3.41 16.60
CA ILE A 108 -9.76 -3.62 17.81
C ILE A 108 -11.22 -3.90 17.45
N ARG A 109 -11.80 -3.13 16.52
CA ARG A 109 -13.18 -3.32 16.06
C ARG A 109 -13.38 -4.69 15.42
N ASN A 110 -12.36 -5.23 14.78
CA ASN A 110 -12.35 -6.56 14.16
C ASN A 110 -11.78 -7.66 15.08
N GLU A 111 -11.55 -7.35 16.36
CA GLU A 111 -11.03 -8.26 17.38
C GLU A 111 -9.64 -8.86 17.06
N TYR A 112 -8.85 -8.19 16.22
CA TYR A 112 -7.50 -8.67 15.86
C TYR A 112 -6.56 -8.66 17.06
N ASP A 113 -6.80 -7.80 18.06
CA ASP A 113 -6.08 -7.79 19.34
C ASP A 113 -6.30 -9.05 20.18
N ARG A 114 -7.35 -9.83 19.86
CA ARG A 114 -7.76 -11.04 20.60
C ARG A 114 -7.54 -12.32 19.81
N ARG A 115 -6.94 -12.22 18.62
CA ARG A 115 -6.75 -13.34 17.70
C ARG A 115 -5.28 -13.45 17.29
N SER A 116 -4.77 -14.67 17.28
CA SER A 116 -3.40 -14.98 16.83
C SER A 116 -3.35 -15.55 15.41
N ASP A 117 -4.50 -15.80 14.79
CA ASP A 117 -4.68 -16.47 13.50
C ASP A 117 -5.10 -15.51 12.37
N VAL A 118 -4.97 -14.19 12.58
CA VAL A 118 -5.38 -13.19 11.59
C VAL A 118 -4.47 -13.25 10.37
N ARG A 119 -5.02 -13.69 9.23
CA ARG A 119 -4.35 -13.82 7.93
C ARG A 119 -5.25 -13.20 6.87
N ILE A 120 -4.83 -12.05 6.36
CA ILE A 120 -5.63 -11.18 5.50
C ILE A 120 -5.23 -11.42 4.04
N GLY A 121 -6.15 -11.95 3.24
CA GLY A 121 -6.00 -12.03 1.79
C GLY A 121 -6.21 -10.64 1.16
N ILE A 122 -5.22 -10.18 0.37
CA ILE A 122 -5.22 -8.85 -0.26
C ILE A 122 -5.09 -8.98 -1.79
N PRO A 123 -6.21 -9.17 -2.51
CA PRO A 123 -6.28 -9.10 -3.97
C PRO A 123 -6.35 -7.66 -4.54
N VAL A 124 -6.21 -6.64 -3.70
CA VAL A 124 -6.36 -5.23 -4.08
C VAL A 124 -5.01 -4.48 -4.10
N PRO A 125 -4.86 -3.39 -4.88
CA PRO A 125 -3.55 -2.78 -5.11
C PRO A 125 -2.95 -2.06 -3.90
N MET A 126 -1.65 -2.28 -3.64
CA MET A 126 -0.90 -1.69 -2.53
C MET A 126 -0.68 -0.17 -2.62
N PHE A 127 -0.89 0.45 -3.78
CA PHE A 127 -0.82 1.90 -3.90
C PHE A 127 -2.07 2.60 -3.31
N HIS A 128 -3.18 1.88 -3.13
CA HIS A 128 -4.40 2.41 -2.56
C HIS A 128 -4.29 2.48 -1.02
N CYS A 129 -5.01 3.41 -0.38
CA CYS A 129 -4.95 3.58 1.07
C CYS A 129 -5.44 2.33 1.84
N PHE A 130 -6.42 1.62 1.27
CA PHE A 130 -7.02 0.43 1.87
C PHE A 130 -6.00 -0.70 2.08
N ALA A 131 -5.21 -1.05 1.06
CA ALA A 131 -4.16 -2.06 1.21
C ALA A 131 -2.87 -1.47 1.76
N GLY A 132 -2.42 -0.36 1.19
CA GLY A 132 -1.10 0.23 1.46
C GLY A 132 -0.99 1.04 2.74
N VAL A 133 -2.10 1.31 3.44
CA VAL A 133 -2.09 1.97 4.74
C VAL A 133 -2.85 1.12 5.74
N LEU A 134 -4.15 0.90 5.55
CA LEU A 134 -4.96 0.21 6.56
C LEU A 134 -4.44 -1.21 6.80
N ALA A 135 -4.40 -2.07 5.77
CA ALA A 135 -3.92 -3.45 5.96
C ALA A 135 -2.45 -3.51 6.43
N GLY A 136 -1.56 -2.73 5.81
CA GLY A 136 -0.14 -2.68 6.17
C GLY A 136 0.13 -2.25 7.61
N ILE A 137 -0.54 -1.21 8.10
CA ILE A 137 -0.33 -0.71 9.46
C ILE A 137 -1.08 -1.58 10.47
N THR A 138 -2.27 -2.10 10.14
CA THR A 138 -2.96 -3.09 10.99
C THR A 138 -2.12 -4.36 11.19
N MET A 139 -1.44 -4.84 10.14
CA MET A 139 -0.47 -5.94 10.24
C MET A 139 0.63 -5.63 11.26
N ALA A 140 1.22 -4.43 11.18
CA ALA A 140 2.30 -4.03 12.09
C ALA A 140 1.83 -3.84 13.55
N VAL A 141 0.61 -3.32 13.75
CA VAL A 141 0.06 -3.05 15.09
C VAL A 141 -0.45 -4.31 15.78
N HIS A 142 -1.13 -5.20 15.05
CA HIS A 142 -1.82 -6.37 15.60
C HIS A 142 -1.14 -7.71 15.31
N GLY A 143 -0.02 -7.72 14.59
CA GLY A 143 0.71 -8.94 14.26
C GLY A 143 0.00 -9.87 13.27
N ALA A 144 -0.97 -9.34 12.49
CA ALA A 144 -1.62 -10.10 11.43
C ALA A 144 -0.63 -10.49 10.32
N SER A 145 -0.96 -11.49 9.51
CA SER A 145 -0.25 -11.80 8.27
C SER A 145 -0.96 -11.21 7.06
N LEU A 146 -0.23 -10.62 6.12
CA LEU A 146 -0.78 -10.20 4.83
C LEU A 146 -0.41 -11.22 3.75
N VAL A 147 -1.41 -11.69 3.00
CA VAL A 147 -1.25 -12.67 1.94
C VAL A 147 -1.65 -12.04 0.61
N PHE A 148 -0.69 -11.94 -0.31
CA PHE A 148 -0.89 -11.34 -1.64
C PHE A 148 -1.02 -12.45 -2.68
N PRO A 149 -2.21 -12.69 -3.27
CA PRO A 149 -2.39 -13.80 -4.21
C PRO A 149 -1.57 -13.66 -5.49
N SER A 150 -1.49 -12.45 -6.03
CA SER A 150 -0.79 -12.15 -7.28
C SER A 150 -0.63 -10.64 -7.48
N ALA A 151 0.26 -10.25 -8.40
CA ALA A 151 0.46 -8.84 -8.77
C ALA A 151 -0.78 -8.20 -9.43
N GLU A 152 -1.58 -9.02 -10.12
CA GLU A 152 -2.85 -8.63 -10.74
C GLU A 152 -3.98 -9.52 -10.22
N TYR A 153 -5.18 -8.98 -10.10
CA TYR A 153 -6.33 -9.75 -9.62
C TYR A 153 -6.72 -10.86 -10.61
N LYS A 154 -6.78 -12.10 -10.10
CA LYS A 154 -7.28 -13.29 -10.81
C LYS A 154 -8.09 -14.12 -9.83
N LEU A 155 -9.39 -14.28 -10.09
CA LEU A 155 -10.32 -14.96 -9.17
C LEU A 155 -9.84 -16.34 -8.73
N LYS A 156 -9.42 -17.20 -9.68
CA LYS A 156 -8.96 -18.56 -9.34
C LYS A 156 -7.73 -18.52 -8.42
N VAL A 157 -6.76 -17.65 -8.72
CA VAL A 157 -5.54 -17.50 -7.91
C VAL A 157 -5.89 -17.01 -6.51
N LEU A 158 -6.84 -16.07 -6.39
CA LEU A 158 -7.35 -15.64 -5.09
C LEU A 158 -7.94 -16.82 -4.32
N LEU A 159 -8.86 -17.59 -4.91
CA LEU A 159 -9.50 -18.72 -4.22
C LEU A 159 -8.51 -19.82 -3.83
N ASP A 160 -7.58 -20.18 -4.72
CA ASP A 160 -6.49 -21.13 -4.43
C ASP A 160 -5.65 -20.60 -3.25
N THR A 161 -5.28 -19.32 -3.26
CA THR A 161 -4.49 -18.69 -2.19
C THR A 161 -5.23 -18.68 -0.85
N LEU A 162 -6.53 -18.33 -0.84
CA LEU A 162 -7.32 -18.31 0.39
C LEU A 162 -7.36 -19.69 1.06
N LEU A 163 -7.47 -20.75 0.25
CA LEU A 163 -7.44 -22.15 0.69
C LEU A 163 -6.05 -22.56 1.18
N ASP A 164 -5.04 -22.41 0.34
CA ASP A 164 -3.67 -22.91 0.58
C ASP A 164 -3.01 -22.20 1.77
N GLU A 165 -3.22 -20.88 1.87
CA GLU A 165 -2.67 -20.06 2.94
C GLU A 165 -3.58 -19.97 4.16
N ARG A 166 -4.73 -20.67 4.15
CA ARG A 166 -5.75 -20.65 5.22
C ARG A 166 -6.06 -19.23 5.69
N CYS A 167 -6.30 -18.33 4.75
CA CYS A 167 -6.67 -16.96 5.06
C CYS A 167 -7.93 -16.94 5.92
N THR A 168 -7.97 -16.02 6.87
CA THR A 168 -9.07 -15.89 7.83
C THR A 168 -9.92 -14.65 7.59
N VAL A 169 -9.36 -13.66 6.91
CA VAL A 169 -10.06 -12.44 6.48
C VAL A 169 -9.75 -12.16 5.01
N LEU A 170 -10.75 -11.68 4.26
CA LEU A 170 -10.58 -11.20 2.89
C LEU A 170 -10.82 -9.70 2.79
N PHE A 171 -9.85 -8.94 2.28
CA PHE A 171 -10.05 -7.55 1.87
C PHE A 171 -10.42 -7.51 0.40
N GLY A 172 -11.39 -6.69 0.00
CA GLY A 172 -11.77 -6.62 -1.42
C GLY A 172 -12.69 -5.46 -1.76
N THR A 173 -13.02 -5.33 -3.04
CA THR A 173 -14.06 -4.43 -3.55
C THR A 173 -15.35 -5.22 -3.77
N PRO A 174 -16.53 -4.56 -3.89
CA PRO A 174 -17.78 -5.25 -4.18
C PRO A 174 -17.69 -6.22 -5.37
N THR A 175 -17.00 -5.82 -6.44
CA THR A 175 -16.80 -6.65 -7.64
C THR A 175 -16.11 -7.97 -7.33
N ILE A 176 -15.09 -7.97 -6.47
CA ILE A 176 -14.38 -9.21 -6.08
C ILE A 176 -15.33 -10.17 -5.34
N PHE A 177 -16.14 -9.66 -4.42
CA PHE A 177 -17.10 -10.50 -3.71
C PHE A 177 -18.20 -11.03 -4.64
N VAL A 178 -18.66 -10.22 -5.59
CA VAL A 178 -19.61 -10.63 -6.64
C VAL A 178 -19.00 -11.73 -7.51
N ASP A 179 -17.74 -11.61 -7.92
CA ASP A 179 -17.03 -12.63 -8.69
C ASP A 179 -16.95 -13.97 -7.94
N ILE A 180 -16.61 -13.92 -6.64
CA ILE A 180 -16.54 -15.11 -5.78
C ILE A 180 -17.91 -15.78 -5.70
N ILE A 181 -18.96 -15.02 -5.39
CA ILE A 181 -20.32 -15.57 -5.24
C ILE A 181 -20.84 -16.18 -6.54
N ASN A 182 -20.51 -15.58 -7.69
CA ASN A 182 -20.94 -16.06 -9.01
C ASN A 182 -20.04 -17.19 -9.56
N TYR A 183 -18.98 -17.57 -8.85
CA TYR A 183 -18.06 -18.59 -9.32
C TYR A 183 -18.70 -19.99 -9.27
N GLN A 184 -18.90 -20.58 -10.45
CA GLN A 184 -19.59 -21.87 -10.64
C GLN A 184 -18.96 -23.05 -9.88
N HIS A 185 -17.71 -22.93 -9.46
CA HIS A 185 -16.98 -23.98 -8.74
C HIS A 185 -16.64 -23.60 -7.30
N LEU A 186 -17.28 -22.57 -6.74
CA LEU A 186 -17.05 -22.13 -5.37
C LEU A 186 -17.23 -23.27 -4.35
N ASN A 187 -18.20 -24.16 -4.59
CA ASN A 187 -18.46 -25.34 -3.76
C ASN A 187 -17.30 -26.35 -3.68
N LYS A 188 -16.28 -26.23 -4.53
CA LYS A 188 -15.06 -27.06 -4.49
C LYS A 188 -13.99 -26.51 -3.55
N TYR A 189 -14.16 -25.29 -3.03
CA TYR A 189 -13.20 -24.64 -2.15
C TYR A 189 -13.69 -24.73 -0.70
N ASP A 190 -12.82 -25.23 0.18
CA ASP A 190 -13.02 -25.11 1.63
C ASP A 190 -12.54 -23.74 2.09
N LEU A 191 -13.47 -22.78 2.18
CA LEU A 191 -13.23 -21.43 2.69
C LEU A 191 -13.65 -21.29 4.16
N SER A 192 -13.79 -22.39 4.90
CA SER A 192 -14.25 -22.37 6.30
C SER A 192 -13.32 -21.63 7.25
N SER A 193 -12.06 -21.39 6.87
CA SER A 193 -11.14 -20.54 7.63
C SER A 193 -11.51 -19.06 7.54
N VAL A 194 -12.14 -18.61 6.45
CA VAL A 194 -12.48 -17.20 6.22
C VAL A 194 -13.73 -16.86 7.03
N TYR A 195 -13.54 -16.17 8.16
CA TYR A 195 -14.63 -15.74 9.05
C TYR A 195 -15.00 -14.26 8.90
N GLY A 196 -14.15 -13.46 8.26
CA GLY A 196 -14.32 -12.01 8.15
C GLY A 196 -14.04 -11.49 6.75
N GLY A 197 -14.59 -10.32 6.45
CA GLY A 197 -14.34 -9.65 5.18
C GLY A 197 -14.52 -8.15 5.31
N GLU A 198 -13.68 -7.42 4.59
CA GLU A 198 -13.68 -5.96 4.58
C GLU A 198 -13.85 -5.48 3.15
N ILE A 199 -14.95 -4.77 2.92
CA ILE A 199 -15.36 -4.34 1.59
C ILE A 199 -15.11 -2.84 1.48
N HIS A 200 -14.15 -2.48 0.64
CA HIS A 200 -13.93 -1.10 0.29
C HIS A 200 -14.87 -0.69 -0.85
N ILE A 201 -15.77 0.24 -0.55
CA ILE A 201 -16.70 0.82 -1.51
C ILE A 201 -16.14 2.19 -1.89
N ASP A 202 -15.67 2.30 -3.13
CA ASP A 202 -15.47 3.60 -3.76
C ASP A 202 -16.85 4.17 -4.08
N MET A 203 -17.23 5.21 -3.34
CA MET A 203 -18.39 6.02 -3.69
C MET A 203 -17.96 6.91 -4.88
N GLU A 204 -18.02 6.36 -6.09
CA GLU A 204 -18.11 7.20 -7.29
C GLU A 204 -19.54 7.76 -7.34
N ASP A 205 -19.65 9.09 -7.39
CA ASP A 205 -20.93 9.81 -7.56
C ASP A 205 -21.64 9.45 -8.88
#